data_AF-A0A3R7EMF1-F1
#
_entry.id   AF-A0A3R7EMF1-F1
#
_cell.length_a   1.000
_cell.length_b   1.000
_cell.length_c   1.000
_cell.angle_alpha   90.00
_cell.angle_beta   90.00
_cell.angle_gamma   90.00
#
_symmetry.space_group_name_H-M   'P 1'
#
loop_
_entity.id
_entity.type
_entity.pdbx_description
1 polymer ?
#
loop_
_entity_poly.entity_id
_entity_poly.type
_entity_poly.pdbx_seq_one_letter_code
_entity_poly.pdbx_strand_id
1 'polypeptide(L)' 'IAEKLRPLYFEKGERIGGYVYLPRDLRVKLLREIRILAKRRGLKFGTCREGLTFLNTATCDGSWLLKRRKATFGARE' A
#
# COMPACT_ATOMS: atom_id res chain seq x y z
N ILE A 1 -17.19 20.32 1.05
CA ILE A 1 -16.54 19.04 1.46
C ILE A 1 -15.16 19.30 2.07
N ALA A 2 -14.27 20.02 1.38
CA ALA A 2 -12.91 20.31 1.87
C ALA A 2 -12.85 20.93 3.28
N GLU A 3 -13.74 21.86 3.60
CA GLU A 3 -13.79 22.50 4.92
C GLU A 3 -14.04 21.51 6.07
N LYS A 4 -14.86 20.48 5.83
CA LYS A 4 -15.14 19.42 6.81
C LYS A 4 -13.93 18.51 7.07
N LEU A 5 -12.99 18.45 6.14
CA LEU A 5 -11.77 17.63 6.25
C LEU A 5 -10.62 18.40 6.90
N ARG A 6 -10.70 19.73 6.94
CA ARG A 6 -9.63 20.59 7.49
C ARG A 6 -9.19 20.15 8.90
N PRO A 7 -10.08 19.85 9.86
CA PRO A 7 -9.64 19.43 11.20
C PRO A 7 -8.90 18.09 11.18
N LEU A 8 -9.29 17.17 10.29
CA LEU A 8 -8.66 15.85 10.20
C LEU A 8 -7.21 15.92 9.68
N TYR A 9 -6.91 16.89 8.82
CA TYR A 9 -5.56 17.07 8.28
C TYR A 9 -4.74 18.03 9.12
N PHE A 10 -5.27 19.21 9.47
CA PHE A 10 -4.44 20.28 10.04
C PHE A 10 -4.44 20.35 11.57
N GLU A 11 -5.45 19.77 12.25
CA GLU A 11 -5.50 19.74 13.72
C GLU A 11 -5.13 18.35 14.26
N LYS A 12 -5.66 17.29 13.64
CA LYS A 12 -5.48 15.89 14.08
C LYS A 12 -4.49 15.11 13.23
N GLY A 13 -4.11 15.63 12.07
CA GLY A 13 -3.29 14.92 11.11
C GLY A 13 -1.84 14.78 11.55
N GLU A 14 -1.12 13.93 10.85
CA GLU A 14 0.29 13.66 11.09
C GLU A 14 1.14 14.28 9.99
N ARG A 15 2.13 15.10 10.37
CA ARG A 15 3.09 15.64 9.41
C ARG A 15 4.25 14.66 9.24
N ILE A 16 4.39 14.13 8.04
CA ILE A 16 5.46 13.20 7.67
C ILE A 16 6.20 13.79 6.47
N GLY A 17 7.41 14.28 6.72
CA GLY A 17 8.18 15.05 5.72
C GLY A 17 7.41 16.30 5.27
N GLY A 18 7.27 16.46 3.94
CA GLY A 18 6.56 17.58 3.32
C GLY A 18 5.03 17.43 3.23
N TYR A 19 4.45 16.35 3.74
CA TYR A 19 3.04 16.04 3.59
C TYR A 19 2.32 15.99 4.94
N VAL A 20 1.03 16.29 4.92
CA VAL A 20 0.13 16.15 6.07
C VAL A 20 -0.85 15.02 5.77
N TYR A 21 -0.79 13.98 6.60
CA TYR A 21 -1.61 12.78 6.48
C TYR A 21 -2.74 12.81 7.50
N LEU A 22 -3.78 12.01 7.26
CA LEU A 22 -4.79 11.71 8.28
C LEU A 22 -4.13 11.04 9.51
N PRO A 23 -4.80 11.06 10.68
CA PRO A 23 -4.34 10.31 11.85
C PRO A 23 -4.08 8.85 11.49
N ARG A 24 -2.96 8.29 11.98
CA ARG A 24 -2.50 6.93 11.66
C ARG A 24 -3.60 5.88 11.73
N ASP A 25 -4.37 5.87 12.80
CA ASP A 25 -5.40 4.86 13.03
C ASP A 25 -6.52 4.93 11.99
N LEU A 26 -6.87 6.15 11.54
CA LEU A 26 -7.85 6.35 10.48
C LEU A 26 -7.30 5.83 9.15
N ARG A 27 -6.02 6.10 8.85
CA ARG A 27 -5.36 5.57 7.64
C ARG A 27 -5.33 4.05 7.66
N VAL A 28 -4.93 3.44 8.78
CA VAL A 28 -4.91 1.99 8.95
C VAL A 28 -6.29 1.39 8.75
N LYS A 29 -7.34 1.97 9.35
CA LYS A 29 -8.72 1.51 9.21
C LYS A 29 -9.15 1.53 7.74
N LEU A 30 -8.99 2.65 7.05
CA LEU A 30 -9.38 2.82 5.66
C LEU A 30 -8.63 1.85 4.73
N LEU A 31 -7.31 1.79 4.85
CA LEU A 31 -6.47 1.00 3.96
C LEU A 31 -6.59 -0.51 4.23
N ARG A 32 -6.93 -0.92 5.46
CA ARG A 32 -7.23 -2.32 5.77
C ARG A 32 -8.46 -2.82 5.02
N GLU A 33 -9.53 -2.02 4.95
CA GLU A 33 -10.72 -2.40 4.19
C GLU A 33 -10.41 -2.55 2.69
N ILE A 34 -9.63 -1.62 2.13
CA ILE A 34 -9.20 -1.69 0.73
C ILE A 34 -8.32 -2.94 0.50
N ARG A 35 -7.40 -3.25 1.42
CA ARG A 35 -6.58 -4.48 1.36
C ARG A 35 -7.46 -5.73 1.29
N ILE A 36 -8.49 -5.82 2.13
CA ILE A 36 -9.40 -6.97 2.17
C ILE A 36 -10.14 -7.09 0.82
N LEU A 37 -10.65 -5.97 0.29
CA LEU A 37 -11.33 -5.94 -1.00
C LEU A 37 -10.40 -6.34 -2.15
N ALA A 38 -9.20 -5.78 -2.21
CA ALA A 38 -8.20 -6.11 -3.23
C ALA A 38 -7.86 -7.61 -3.19
N LYS A 39 -7.58 -8.15 -1.99
CA LYS A 39 -7.29 -9.58 -1.81
C LYS A 39 -8.43 -10.47 -2.27
N ARG A 40 -9.69 -10.11 -1.93
CA ARG A 40 -10.89 -10.85 -2.37
C ARG A 40 -11.05 -10.88 -3.89
N ARG A 41 -10.55 -9.85 -4.59
CA ARG A 41 -10.59 -9.76 -6.06
C ARG A 41 -9.33 -10.30 -6.74
N GLY A 42 -8.40 -10.91 -5.98
CA GLY A 42 -7.12 -11.40 -6.53
C GLY A 42 -6.14 -10.29 -6.93
N LEU A 43 -6.41 -9.04 -6.55
CA LEU A 43 -5.54 -7.90 -6.82
C LEU A 43 -4.43 -7.83 -5.78
N LYS A 44 -3.24 -7.38 -6.19
CA LYS A 44 -2.22 -6.97 -5.23
C LYS A 44 -2.46 -5.53 -4.80
N PHE A 45 -2.05 -5.28 -3.56
CA PHE A 45 -2.26 -4.04 -2.86
C PHE A 45 -0.97 -3.62 -2.15
N GLY A 46 -0.73 -2.32 -2.10
CA GLY A 46 0.41 -1.74 -1.41
C GLY A 46 0.11 -0.34 -0.90
N THR A 47 0.70 0.00 0.24
CA THR A 47 0.56 1.28 0.94
C THR A 47 1.94 1.93 1.10
N CYS A 48 2.77 1.86 0.06
CA CYS A 48 4.17 2.29 0.08
C CYS A 48 4.34 3.78 0.42
N ARG A 49 3.39 4.63 0.01
CA ARG A 49 3.37 6.07 0.33
C ARG A 49 2.89 6.40 1.74
N GLU A 50 2.28 5.44 2.43
CA GLU A 50 1.65 5.63 3.74
C GLU A 50 2.55 5.21 4.91
N GLY A 51 3.65 4.50 4.61
CA GLY A 51 4.53 3.89 5.61
C GLY A 51 3.90 2.67 6.32
N LEU A 52 2.75 2.18 5.85
CA LEU A 52 2.00 1.08 6.49
C LEU A 52 2.32 -0.28 5.86
N THR A 53 3.60 -0.62 5.72
CA THR A 53 4.08 -1.78 4.95
C THR A 53 3.49 -3.13 5.37
N PHE A 54 3.06 -3.28 6.63
CA PHE A 54 2.34 -4.46 7.13
C PHE A 54 0.98 -4.72 6.45
N LEU A 55 0.45 -3.75 5.70
CA LEU A 55 -0.74 -3.90 4.88
C LEU A 55 -0.45 -4.38 3.44
N ASN A 56 0.81 -4.35 3.00
CA ASN A 56 1.18 -4.72 1.64
C ASN A 56 0.91 -6.21 1.38
N THR A 57 0.48 -6.52 0.16
CA THR A 57 0.40 -7.89 -0.36
C THR A 57 1.36 -8.13 -1.53
N ALA A 58 1.99 -7.06 -2.04
CA ALA A 58 3.09 -7.08 -2.98
C ALA A 58 3.91 -5.79 -2.86
N THR A 59 5.13 -5.80 -3.38
CA THR A 59 5.97 -4.62 -3.52
C THR A 59 5.44 -3.71 -4.64
N CYS A 60 5.49 -2.39 -4.44
CA CYS A 60 5.00 -1.39 -5.41
C CYS A 60 5.96 -1.17 -6.61
N ASP A 61 7.00 -1.98 -6.76
CA ASP A 61 8.02 -1.88 -7.81
C ASP A 61 7.67 -2.69 -9.07
N GLY A 62 6.54 -3.41 -9.06
CA GLY A 62 6.10 -4.21 -10.20
C GLY A 62 6.85 -5.53 -10.38
N SER A 63 7.78 -5.89 -9.49
CA SER A 63 8.56 -7.14 -9.55
C SER A 63 7.70 -8.40 -9.65
N TRP A 64 6.53 -8.39 -9.04
CA TRP A 64 5.52 -9.44 -9.08
C TRP A 64 4.88 -9.69 -10.46
N LEU A 65 5.06 -8.76 -11.42
CA LEU A 65 4.63 -8.93 -12.82
C LEU A 65 5.66 -9.71 -13.65
N LEU A 66 6.90 -9.82 -13.15
CA LEU A 66 7.95 -10.56 -13.86
C LEU A 66 7.63 -12.05 -13.82
N LYS A 67 7.47 -12.65 -15.01
CA LYS A 67 7.37 -14.11 -15.13
C LYS A 67 8.71 -14.72 -14.69
N ARG A 68 8.72 -15.53 -13.64
CA ARG A 68 9.86 -16.40 -13.35
C ARG A 68 10.05 -17.32 -14.55
N ARG A 69 11.09 -17.11 -15.35
CA ARG A 69 11.53 -18.17 -16.28
C ARG A 69 11.86 -19.37 -15.42
N LYS A 70 11.26 -20.53 -15.69
CA LYS A 70 11.82 -21.79 -15.19
C LYS A 70 13.23 -21.85 -15.75
N ALA A 71 14.24 -21.81 -14.90
CA ALA A 71 15.59 -22.13 -15.33
C ALA A 71 15.57 -23.60 -15.71
N THR A 72 15.38 -23.90 -17.00
CA THR A 72 15.84 -25.15 -17.58
C THR A 72 17.35 -25.07 -17.57
N PHE A 73 17.95 -25.44 -16.44
CA PHE A 73 19.37 -25.73 -16.38
C PHE A 73 19.53 -27.00 -17.22
N GLY A 74 19.85 -26.81 -18.50
CA GLY A 74 20.23 -27.90 -19.38
C GLY A 74 21.47 -28.55 -18.80
N ALA A 75 21.36 -29.84 -18.46
CA ALA A 75 22.51 -30.70 -18.32
C ALA A 75 23.33 -30.58 -19.61
N ARG A 76 24.53 -30.03 -19.51
CA ARG A 76 25.56 -30.20 -20.53
C ARG A 76 26.32 -31.46 -20.18
N GLU A 77 26.19 -32.46 -21.05
CA GLU A 77 27.06 -33.64 -21.13
C GLU A 77 28.50 -33.24 -21.47
#